data_AF-A0A6A6Z5I7-F1
#
_entry.id   AF-A0A6A6Z5I7-F1
#
_cell.length_a   1.000
_cell.length_b   1.000
_cell.length_c   1.000
_cell.angle_alpha   90.00
_cell.angle_beta   90.00
_cell.angle_gamma   90.00
#
_symmetry.space_group_name_H-M   'P 1'
#
loop_
_entity.id
_entity.type
_entity.pdbx_description
1 polymer ?
#
loop_
_entity_poly.entity_id
_entity_poly.type
_entity_poly.pdbx_seq_one_letter_code
_entity_poly.pdbx_strand_id
1 'polypeptide(L)'
;MLVDLDNPIKDQAKYARILAWKRWINLSENQVSNNRAAGSALQVNAPVGRDVIKNQVNFGPTGQSAETDQERCRKALSKTNPYSNHGYQNIITDRGNVLNGTCRWIEEDDDFREWRRQSDKILWIRGGPGKGETFLSIHLTEYLKGQHLRQPLIGLPRPLVLTFFCSYANIERTVSVFVVRSLLAQLPEADGSLYEDVPPAFRDHEARKDDLFSNDNQEAMWGLVVKMLGRVKWQVYLVLDGPDECEDASINFLQIKLQHLYSTVTKA
;
A
#
# COMPACT_ATOMS: atom_id res chain seq x y z
N MET A 1 -3.66 3.62 -26.38
CA MET A 1 -3.92 3.64 -24.93
C MET A 1 -4.10 5.10 -24.56
N LEU A 2 -5.15 5.46 -23.84
CA LEU A 2 -5.45 6.85 -23.48
C LEU A 2 -5.09 7.07 -22.02
N VAL A 3 -4.39 8.17 -21.75
CA VAL A 3 -4.05 8.67 -20.41
C VAL A 3 -4.87 9.95 -20.23
N ASP A 4 -5.65 10.05 -19.15
CA ASP A 4 -6.53 11.20 -18.91
C ASP A 4 -6.35 11.69 -17.47
N LEU A 5 -6.17 13.02 -17.33
CA LEU A 5 -5.73 13.71 -16.12
C LEU A 5 -6.85 14.39 -15.33
N ASP A 6 -8.05 14.58 -15.89
CA ASP A 6 -9.26 15.03 -15.18
C ASP A 6 -10.43 15.24 -16.19
N ASN A 7 -11.57 14.57 -16.00
CA ASN A 7 -12.87 15.02 -16.53
C ASN A 7 -14.04 14.42 -15.70
N PRO A 8 -15.01 15.21 -15.20
CA PRO A 8 -16.01 14.71 -14.27
C PRO A 8 -17.24 14.14 -15.00
N ILE A 9 -17.88 13.16 -14.35
CA ILE A 9 -19.25 12.66 -14.54
C ILE A 9 -19.41 11.47 -15.53
N LYS A 10 -19.60 10.31 -14.89
CA LYS A 10 -20.18 9.02 -15.34
C LYS A 10 -19.34 8.22 -16.35
N ASP A 11 -19.10 6.96 -16.02
CA ASP A 11 -18.49 5.91 -16.85
C ASP A 11 -16.96 5.81 -16.96
N GLN A 12 -16.15 6.64 -16.31
CA GLN A 12 -14.68 6.46 -16.39
C GLN A 12 -14.19 5.14 -15.75
N ALA A 13 -14.71 4.76 -14.58
CA ALA A 13 -14.32 3.52 -13.91
C ALA A 13 -14.77 2.23 -14.63
N LYS A 14 -15.71 2.32 -15.59
CA LYS A 14 -16.09 1.20 -16.48
C LYS A 14 -15.08 0.96 -17.61
N TYR A 15 -14.19 1.91 -17.89
CA TYR A 15 -13.29 1.88 -19.05
C TYR A 15 -11.83 2.14 -18.70
N ALA A 16 -11.52 2.38 -17.43
CA ALA A 16 -10.17 2.63 -16.97
C ALA A 16 -9.65 1.42 -16.19
N ARG A 17 -8.51 0.91 -16.66
CA ARG A 17 -7.90 -0.33 -16.19
C ARG A 17 -6.81 -0.08 -15.17
N ILE A 18 -6.28 1.15 -15.08
CA ILE A 18 -5.34 1.53 -14.04
C ILE A 18 -5.81 2.84 -13.45
N LEU A 19 -6.04 2.85 -12.14
CA LEU A 19 -6.09 4.07 -11.36
C LEU A 19 -4.77 4.23 -10.63
N ALA A 20 -4.07 5.33 -10.91
CA ALA A 20 -2.92 5.76 -10.12
C ALA A 20 -3.30 7.02 -9.34
N TRP A 21 -3.30 6.95 -8.01
CA TRP A 21 -3.50 8.09 -7.13
C TRP A 21 -2.19 8.47 -6.44
N LYS A 22 -1.96 9.77 -6.24
CA LYS A 22 -0.75 10.31 -5.61
C LYS A 22 -1.12 11.35 -4.56
N ARG A 23 -0.42 11.35 -3.41
CA ARG A 23 -0.46 12.41 -2.40
C ARG A 23 0.89 13.10 -2.21
N TRP A 24 0.89 14.42 -2.06
CA TRP A 24 2.09 15.21 -1.69
C TRP A 24 2.12 15.51 -0.19
N ILE A 25 3.32 15.56 0.38
CA ILE A 25 3.56 16.07 1.72
C ILE A 25 4.73 17.03 1.64
N ASN A 26 4.50 18.24 2.13
CA ASN A 26 5.49 19.30 2.14
C ASN A 26 6.63 18.88 3.07
N LEU A 27 7.73 18.38 2.52
CA LEU A 27 8.99 18.33 3.25
C LEU A 27 9.52 19.77 3.26
N SER A 28 9.10 20.55 4.25
CA SER A 28 9.77 21.81 4.53
C SER A 28 11.26 21.52 4.68
N GLU A 29 12.11 22.25 3.94
CA GLU A 29 13.58 22.17 3.94
C GLU A 29 14.25 22.36 5.32
N ASN A 30 13.51 22.42 6.42
CA ASN A 30 14.04 22.59 7.77
C ASN A 30 13.75 21.38 8.66
N GLN A 31 14.45 20.28 8.44
CA GLN A 31 14.94 19.38 9.51
C GLN A 31 16.14 18.56 8.99
N VAL A 32 17.14 19.22 8.39
CA VAL A 32 18.52 18.70 8.44
C VAL A 32 19.11 19.21 9.75
N SER A 33 18.73 18.59 10.88
CA SER A 33 19.47 18.78 12.12
C SER A 33 20.83 18.11 11.95
N ASN A 34 21.85 18.94 11.77
CA ASN A 34 23.26 18.62 11.80
C ASN A 34 23.61 17.79 13.05
N ASN A 35 23.59 16.46 12.95
CA ASN A 35 24.40 15.63 13.84
C ASN A 35 25.78 15.47 13.20
N ARG A 36 26.63 16.49 13.42
CA ARG A 36 28.08 16.32 13.35
C ARG A 36 28.48 15.38 14.48
N ALA A 37 28.64 14.09 14.17
CA ALA A 37 29.42 13.21 15.04
C ALA A 37 30.89 13.60 14.89
N ALA A 38 31.37 14.43 15.81
CA ALA A 38 32.78 14.71 16.00
C ALA A 38 33.48 13.45 16.55
N GLY A 39 34.55 13.06 15.86
CA GLY A 39 35.71 12.27 16.29
C GLY A 39 35.62 11.39 17.53
N SER A 40 35.91 10.10 17.36
CA SER A 40 37.25 9.55 17.61
C SER A 40 37.18 8.02 17.65
N ALA A 41 38.07 7.38 16.88
CA ALA A 41 38.30 5.95 16.93
C ALA A 41 38.75 5.51 18.33
N LEU A 42 38.15 4.43 18.85
CA LEU A 42 38.73 3.60 19.90
C LEU A 42 38.42 2.15 19.56
N GLN A 43 39.41 1.51 18.96
CA GLN A 43 39.54 0.06 18.85
C GLN A 43 39.90 -0.47 20.24
N VAL A 44 39.14 -1.43 20.78
CA VAL A 44 39.57 -2.22 21.94
C VAL A 44 39.26 -3.70 21.73
N ASN A 45 40.32 -4.49 21.85
CA ASN A 45 40.40 -5.93 21.69
C ASN A 45 39.49 -6.71 22.65
N ALA A 46 39.01 -7.85 22.16
CA ALA A 46 38.41 -8.90 23.00
C ALA A 46 39.44 -9.50 23.98
N PRO A 47 39.03 -9.88 25.20
CA PRO A 47 39.69 -10.96 25.93
C PRO A 47 38.88 -12.26 25.78
N VAL A 48 39.60 -13.29 25.33
CA VAL A 48 39.24 -14.70 25.56
C VAL A 48 39.41 -14.96 27.06
N GLY A 49 38.33 -15.38 27.72
CA GLY A 49 38.36 -15.78 29.13
C GLY A 49 37.17 -16.68 29.45
N ARG A 50 37.44 -17.97 29.58
CA ARG A 50 36.53 -18.95 30.18
C ARG A 50 36.20 -18.48 31.59
N ASP A 51 34.93 -18.46 31.96
CA ASP A 51 34.53 -18.92 33.29
C ASP A 51 33.06 -19.33 33.34
N VAL A 52 32.87 -20.45 34.02
CA VAL A 52 31.65 -21.24 34.17
C VAL A 52 30.81 -20.61 35.27
N ILE A 53 29.59 -20.15 34.95
CA ILE A 53 28.54 -19.95 35.94
C ILE A 53 27.32 -20.76 35.52
N LYS A 54 27.13 -21.88 36.23
CA LYS A 54 25.91 -22.67 36.23
C LYS A 54 24.81 -21.84 36.91
N ASN A 55 23.79 -21.41 36.18
CA ASN A 55 22.52 -21.03 36.78
C ASN A 55 21.38 -21.82 36.15
N GLN A 56 20.61 -22.43 37.04
CA GLN A 56 19.58 -23.42 36.79
C GLN A 56 18.46 -22.85 35.90
N VAL A 57 18.24 -23.49 34.76
CA VAL A 57 17.03 -23.33 33.96
C VAL A 57 15.88 -24.05 34.68
N ASN A 58 15.00 -23.29 35.32
CA ASN A 58 13.68 -23.78 35.68
C ASN A 58 12.83 -23.88 34.42
N PHE A 59 12.70 -25.08 33.87
CA PHE A 59 11.67 -25.40 32.89
C PHE A 59 10.34 -25.57 33.63
N GLY A 60 9.64 -24.45 33.87
CA GLY A 60 8.21 -24.48 34.16
C GLY A 60 7.43 -24.95 32.91
N PRO A 61 6.23 -25.51 33.07
CA PRO A 61 5.41 -25.94 31.94
C PRO A 61 5.16 -24.74 31.03
N THR A 62 5.34 -24.93 29.73
CA THR A 62 5.04 -23.98 28.66
C THR A 62 3.62 -23.46 28.81
N GLY A 63 3.47 -22.31 29.47
CA GLY A 63 2.23 -21.55 29.47
C GLY A 63 1.93 -21.16 28.03
N GLN A 64 0.75 -21.55 27.54
CA GLN A 64 0.18 -20.99 26.32
C GLN A 64 0.12 -19.47 26.51
N SER A 65 1.00 -18.73 25.83
CA SER A 65 0.88 -17.27 25.78
C SER A 65 -0.49 -16.94 25.22
N ALA A 66 -1.30 -16.19 25.97
CA ALA A 66 -2.57 -15.68 25.47
C ALA A 66 -2.32 -14.92 24.16
N GLU A 67 -3.12 -15.18 23.13
CA GLU A 67 -3.03 -14.50 21.84
C GLU A 67 -3.32 -13.00 22.05
N THR A 68 -2.39 -12.13 21.64
CA THR A 68 -2.59 -10.68 21.79
C THR A 68 -3.69 -10.19 20.85
N ASP A 69 -4.36 -9.09 21.21
CA ASP A 69 -5.36 -8.48 20.32
C ASP A 69 -4.78 -8.09 18.97
N GLN A 70 -3.51 -7.69 18.95
CA GLN A 70 -2.79 -7.37 17.73
C GLN A 70 -2.65 -8.60 16.82
N GLU A 71 -2.32 -9.76 17.38
CA GLU A 71 -2.22 -11.01 16.63
C GLU A 71 -3.59 -11.46 16.09
N ARG A 72 -4.63 -11.41 16.94
CA ARG A 72 -6.01 -11.73 16.54
C ARG A 72 -6.47 -10.83 15.39
N CYS A 73 -6.19 -9.53 15.50
CA CYS A 73 -6.54 -8.54 14.49
C CYS A 73 -5.78 -8.78 13.17
N ARG A 74 -4.47 -9.07 13.21
CA ARG A 74 -3.68 -9.39 12.01
C ARG A 74 -4.18 -10.66 11.33
N LYS A 75 -4.49 -11.70 12.11
CA LYS A 75 -5.07 -12.94 11.60
C LYS A 75 -6.45 -12.73 11.00
N ALA A 76 -7.29 -11.91 11.63
CA ALA A 76 -8.61 -11.58 11.10
C ALA A 76 -8.52 -10.76 9.80
N LEU A 77 -7.54 -9.87 9.69
CA LEU A 77 -7.26 -9.13 8.46
C LEU A 77 -6.71 -10.05 7.34
N SER A 78 -5.83 -11.00 7.67
CA SER A 78 -5.16 -11.87 6.70
C SER A 78 -6.01 -13.02 6.17
N LYS A 79 -7.09 -13.40 6.87
CA LYS A 79 -8.01 -14.52 6.54
C LYS A 79 -8.67 -14.47 5.15
N THR A 80 -8.44 -13.44 4.35
CA THR A 80 -9.37 -13.06 3.27
C THR A 80 -8.70 -12.72 1.94
N ASN A 81 -7.39 -12.91 1.79
CA ASN A 81 -6.78 -12.84 0.47
C ASN A 81 -5.32 -13.33 0.48
N PRO A 82 -4.96 -14.47 -0.15
CA PRO A 82 -3.55 -14.82 -0.36
C PRO A 82 -2.82 -13.84 -1.30
N TYR A 83 -3.56 -12.94 -1.98
CA TYR A 83 -3.03 -11.90 -2.85
C TYR A 83 -2.94 -10.51 -2.18
N SER A 84 -3.36 -10.31 -0.92
CA SER A 84 -3.39 -8.97 -0.30
C SER A 84 -2.02 -8.37 0.00
N ASN A 85 -1.00 -9.21 0.22
CA ASN A 85 0.35 -8.74 0.58
C ASN A 85 1.32 -8.73 -0.61
N HIS A 86 1.04 -9.48 -1.68
CA HIS A 86 1.95 -9.64 -2.82
C HIS A 86 1.19 -9.70 -4.16
N GLY A 87 0.18 -8.85 -4.33
CA GLY A 87 -0.85 -8.96 -5.37
C GLY A 87 -0.35 -9.22 -6.79
N TYR A 88 0.82 -8.68 -7.17
CA TYR A 88 1.40 -8.92 -8.49
C TYR A 88 2.45 -10.02 -8.57
N GLN A 89 3.03 -10.50 -7.45
CA GLN A 89 4.02 -11.58 -7.48
C GLN A 89 3.39 -12.90 -7.93
N ASN A 90 2.16 -13.15 -7.49
CA ASN A 90 1.40 -14.31 -7.97
C ASN A 90 1.08 -14.16 -9.46
N ILE A 91 0.75 -12.95 -9.93
CA ILE A 91 0.53 -12.70 -11.37
C ILE A 91 1.82 -12.96 -12.18
N ILE A 92 2.98 -12.52 -11.69
CA ILE A 92 4.29 -12.79 -12.30
C ILE A 92 4.57 -14.29 -12.33
N THR A 93 4.25 -15.00 -11.25
CA THR A 93 4.46 -16.44 -11.12
C THR A 93 3.59 -17.20 -12.13
N ASP A 94 2.32 -16.81 -12.25
CA ASP A 94 1.34 -17.49 -13.11
C ASP A 94 1.51 -17.15 -14.59
N ARG A 95 1.88 -15.89 -14.91
CA ARG A 95 1.86 -15.34 -16.27
C ARG A 95 3.23 -14.95 -16.83
N GLY A 96 4.29 -15.08 -16.04
CA GLY A 96 5.65 -14.69 -16.39
C GLY A 96 5.97 -13.22 -16.03
N ASN A 97 7.23 -12.84 -16.22
CA ASN A 97 7.72 -11.48 -15.93
C ASN A 97 7.32 -10.48 -17.01
N VAL A 98 7.30 -9.19 -16.64
CA VAL A 98 7.27 -8.09 -17.60
C VAL A 98 8.47 -8.24 -18.54
N LEU A 99 8.22 -8.29 -19.85
CA LEU A 99 9.30 -8.40 -20.84
C LEU A 99 10.19 -7.15 -20.79
N ASN A 100 11.50 -7.35 -20.68
CA ASN A 100 12.47 -6.26 -20.62
C ASN A 100 12.32 -5.31 -21.82
N GLY A 101 12.23 -4.01 -21.53
CA GLY A 101 12.06 -2.96 -22.54
C GLY A 101 10.60 -2.67 -22.93
N THR A 102 9.65 -3.50 -22.51
CA THR A 102 8.22 -3.18 -22.65
C THR A 102 7.76 -2.21 -21.56
N CYS A 103 6.59 -1.59 -21.75
CA CYS A 103 5.97 -0.62 -20.83
C CYS A 103 6.74 0.68 -20.57
N ARG A 104 8.05 0.77 -20.88
CA ARG A 104 8.90 1.96 -20.64
C ARG A 104 8.42 3.24 -21.31
N TRP A 105 7.67 3.12 -22.40
CA TRP A 105 7.12 4.25 -23.13
C TRP A 105 6.26 5.15 -22.22
N ILE A 106 5.61 4.60 -21.17
CA ILE A 106 4.81 5.40 -20.22
C ILE A 106 5.68 6.38 -19.41
N GLU A 107 6.96 6.06 -19.19
CA GLU A 107 7.89 6.92 -18.46
C GLU A 107 8.21 8.20 -19.25
N GLU A 108 8.01 8.13 -20.56
CA GLU A 108 8.25 9.20 -21.51
C GLU A 108 6.98 9.99 -21.88
N ASP A 109 5.82 9.44 -21.55
CA ASP A 109 4.51 10.05 -21.77
C ASP A 109 4.35 11.35 -20.96
N ASP A 110 3.90 12.40 -21.63
CA ASP A 110 3.83 13.74 -21.03
C ASP A 110 2.72 13.83 -19.97
N ASP A 111 1.58 13.16 -20.16
CA ASP A 111 0.49 13.13 -19.17
C ASP A 111 0.92 12.36 -17.91
N PHE A 112 1.62 11.24 -18.08
CA PHE A 112 2.21 10.51 -16.94
C PHE A 112 3.26 11.33 -16.20
N ARG A 113 4.14 12.03 -16.92
CA ARG A 113 5.17 12.90 -16.32
C ARG A 113 4.55 14.07 -15.59
N GLU A 114 3.49 14.66 -16.14
CA GLU A 114 2.77 15.76 -15.51
C GLU A 114 2.04 15.28 -14.26
N TRP A 115 1.32 14.16 -14.34
CA TRP A 115 0.74 13.49 -13.18
C TRP A 115 1.77 13.25 -12.07
N ARG A 116 2.97 12.78 -12.43
CA ARG A 116 4.05 12.56 -11.47
C ARG A 116 4.62 13.84 -10.86
N ARG A 117 4.50 15.00 -11.50
CA ARG A 117 4.96 16.27 -10.93
C ARG A 117 3.89 16.91 -10.05
N GLN A 118 2.64 16.86 -10.47
CA GLN A 118 1.52 17.46 -9.73
C GLN A 118 1.24 16.71 -8.41
N SER A 119 0.75 17.42 -7.40
CA SER A 119 0.17 16.81 -6.21
C SER A 119 -1.29 16.47 -6.46
N ASP A 120 -1.76 15.39 -5.84
CA ASP A 120 -3.19 15.12 -5.68
C ASP A 120 -3.91 15.06 -7.03
N LYS A 121 -3.47 14.15 -7.91
CA LYS A 121 -4.09 13.85 -9.20
C LYS A 121 -4.40 12.37 -9.33
N ILE A 122 -5.51 12.06 -9.99
CA ILE A 122 -5.85 10.71 -10.39
C ILE A 122 -5.43 10.57 -11.86
N LEU A 123 -4.64 9.54 -12.16
CA LEU A 123 -4.34 9.13 -13.51
C LEU A 123 -5.21 7.95 -13.88
N TRP A 124 -5.96 8.08 -14.96
CA TRP A 124 -6.69 6.97 -15.56
C TRP A 124 -5.95 6.49 -16.80
N ILE A 125 -5.61 5.21 -16.83
CA ILE A 125 -5.00 4.58 -18.01
C ILE A 125 -6.00 3.59 -18.61
N ARG A 126 -6.24 3.74 -19.91
CA ARG A 126 -7.20 2.94 -20.68
C ARG A 126 -6.55 2.29 -21.89
N GLY A 127 -6.65 0.98 -21.98
CA GLY A 127 -6.27 0.17 -23.12
C GLY A 127 -7.37 -0.79 -23.51
N GLY A 128 -7.11 -1.55 -24.59
CA GLY A 128 -8.02 -2.59 -25.03
C GLY A 128 -7.72 -3.93 -24.35
N PRO A 129 -8.66 -4.88 -24.38
CA PRO A 129 -8.43 -6.24 -23.91
C PRO A 129 -7.16 -6.84 -24.52
N GLY A 130 -6.35 -7.50 -23.68
CA GLY A 130 -5.12 -8.19 -24.13
C GLY A 130 -3.96 -7.28 -24.51
N LYS A 131 -3.99 -5.97 -24.19
CA LYS A 131 -2.91 -5.02 -24.50
C LYS A 131 -1.81 -4.92 -23.42
N GLY A 132 -1.85 -5.80 -22.42
CA GLY A 132 -0.82 -5.89 -21.39
C GLY A 132 -0.96 -4.85 -20.27
N GLU A 133 -2.16 -4.36 -20.01
CA GLU A 133 -2.42 -3.34 -18.96
C GLU A 133 -2.03 -3.81 -17.57
N THR A 134 -2.35 -5.06 -17.20
CA THR A 134 -1.87 -5.63 -15.93
C THR A 134 -0.35 -5.61 -15.83
N PHE A 135 0.37 -5.94 -16.92
CA PHE A 135 1.83 -5.85 -16.94
C PHE A 135 2.33 -4.40 -16.88
N LEU A 136 1.58 -3.45 -17.44
CA LEU A 136 1.84 -2.02 -17.28
C LEU A 136 1.63 -1.58 -15.82
N SER A 137 0.59 -2.04 -15.12
CA SER A 137 0.38 -1.78 -13.68
C SER A 137 1.52 -2.31 -12.82
N ILE A 138 2.04 -3.50 -13.16
CA ILE A 138 3.23 -4.08 -12.52
C ILE A 138 4.45 -3.21 -12.78
N HIS A 139 4.69 -2.83 -14.03
CA HIS A 139 5.79 -1.94 -14.41
C HIS A 139 5.71 -0.60 -13.66
N LEU A 140 4.54 0.01 -13.61
CA LEU A 140 4.28 1.26 -12.89
C LEU A 140 4.54 1.10 -11.39
N THR A 141 4.10 0.00 -10.79
CA THR A 141 4.36 -0.29 -9.38
C THR A 141 5.85 -0.30 -9.08
N GLU A 142 6.65 -1.03 -9.87
CA GLU A 142 8.10 -1.12 -9.65
C GLU A 142 8.83 0.20 -9.96
N TYR A 143 8.36 0.91 -10.98
CA TYR A 143 8.84 2.24 -11.32
C TYR A 143 8.61 3.24 -10.18
N LEU A 144 7.41 3.28 -9.60
CA LEU A 144 7.03 4.19 -8.52
C LEU A 144 7.70 3.83 -7.18
N LYS A 145 7.99 2.54 -6.93
CA LYS A 145 8.82 2.09 -5.79
C LYS A 145 10.28 2.54 -5.91
N GLY A 146 10.67 3.07 -7.07
CA GLY A 146 12.01 3.54 -7.35
C GLY A 146 13.00 2.45 -7.74
N GLN A 147 12.55 1.24 -8.08
CA GLN A 147 13.42 0.12 -8.43
C GLN A 147 14.10 0.28 -9.79
N HIS A 148 13.53 1.12 -10.67
CA HIS A 148 14.05 1.41 -12.00
C HIS A 148 14.69 2.79 -12.11
N LEU A 149 14.82 3.53 -11.00
CA LEU A 149 15.44 4.84 -11.02
C LEU A 149 16.95 4.71 -11.30
N ARG A 150 17.43 5.49 -12.28
CA ARG A 150 18.86 5.53 -12.64
C ARG A 150 19.75 6.05 -11.51
N GLN A 151 19.18 6.78 -10.55
CA GLN A 151 19.84 7.25 -9.35
C GLN A 151 19.06 6.73 -8.13
N PRO A 152 19.71 6.05 -7.17
CA PRO A 152 19.06 5.65 -5.93
C PRO A 152 18.55 6.89 -5.19
N LEU A 153 17.40 6.77 -4.53
CA LEU A 153 16.88 7.78 -3.60
C LEU A 153 17.77 7.80 -2.34
N ILE A 154 18.97 8.37 -2.44
CA ILE A 154 19.90 8.50 -1.31
C ILE A 154 19.41 9.64 -0.42
N GLY A 155 19.06 9.32 0.83
CA GLY A 155 18.67 10.32 1.84
C GLY A 155 17.21 10.79 1.78
N LEU A 156 16.39 10.24 0.88
CA LEU A 156 14.95 10.50 0.81
C LEU A 156 14.15 9.25 1.20
N PRO A 157 13.03 9.38 1.94
CA PRO A 157 12.16 8.24 2.20
C PRO A 157 11.59 7.70 0.88
N ARG A 158 11.61 6.38 0.70
CA ARG A 158 11.01 5.76 -0.47
C ARG A 158 9.49 5.99 -0.47
N PRO A 159 8.87 6.22 -1.63
CA PRO A 159 7.42 6.29 -1.71
C PRO A 159 6.76 4.99 -1.23
N LEU A 160 5.62 5.13 -0.55
CA LEU A 160 4.74 4.01 -0.28
C LEU A 160 3.89 3.75 -1.52
N VAL A 161 3.96 2.55 -2.09
CA VAL A 161 3.16 2.16 -3.25
C VAL A 161 2.19 1.06 -2.82
N LEU A 162 0.93 1.45 -2.64
CA LEU A 162 -0.18 0.54 -2.38
C LEU A 162 -0.68 -0.02 -3.71
N THR A 163 -1.04 -1.29 -3.72
CA THR A 163 -1.50 -1.97 -4.94
C THR A 163 -2.71 -2.85 -4.68
N PHE A 164 -3.61 -2.91 -5.65
CA PHE A 164 -4.62 -3.96 -5.71
C PHE A 164 -4.91 -4.27 -7.17
N PHE A 165 -5.15 -5.54 -7.47
CA PHE A 165 -5.49 -5.98 -8.80
C PHE A 165 -6.88 -6.59 -8.74
N CYS A 166 -7.92 -5.92 -9.25
CA CYS A 166 -9.24 -6.53 -9.45
C CYS A 166 -9.12 -7.66 -10.51
N SER A 167 -10.01 -8.65 -10.47
CA SER A 167 -10.03 -9.74 -11.44
C SER A 167 -11.33 -10.52 -11.40
N TYR A 168 -12.04 -10.65 -12.52
CA TYR A 168 -13.23 -11.50 -12.61
C TYR A 168 -12.96 -12.98 -12.26
N ALA A 169 -11.71 -13.43 -12.40
CA ALA A 169 -11.31 -14.80 -12.07
C ALA A 169 -11.34 -15.13 -10.57
N ASN A 170 -11.52 -14.15 -9.68
CA ASN A 170 -11.64 -14.36 -8.24
C ASN A 170 -12.66 -13.37 -7.67
N ILE A 171 -13.74 -13.87 -7.08
CA ILE A 171 -14.83 -13.06 -6.51
C ILE A 171 -14.33 -12.10 -5.40
N GLU A 172 -13.31 -12.48 -4.62
CA GLU A 172 -12.72 -11.57 -3.64
C GLU A 172 -12.02 -10.38 -4.32
N ARG A 173 -11.60 -10.53 -5.57
CA ARG A 173 -11.00 -9.48 -6.39
C ARG A 173 -12.03 -8.71 -7.21
N THR A 174 -13.33 -8.91 -6.97
CA THR A 174 -14.40 -8.11 -7.58
C THR A 174 -15.13 -7.20 -6.58
N VAL A 175 -14.85 -7.34 -5.27
CA VAL A 175 -15.60 -6.63 -4.21
C VAL A 175 -14.72 -5.60 -3.49
N SER A 176 -15.23 -4.37 -3.32
CA SER A 176 -14.51 -3.22 -2.75
C SER A 176 -13.97 -3.46 -1.34
N VAL A 177 -14.67 -4.24 -0.53
CA VAL A 177 -14.22 -4.59 0.82
C VAL A 177 -12.79 -5.17 0.82
N PHE A 178 -12.45 -6.04 -0.13
CA PHE A 178 -11.11 -6.64 -0.21
C PHE A 178 -10.05 -5.66 -0.67
N VAL A 179 -10.42 -4.67 -1.49
CA VAL A 179 -9.55 -3.53 -1.80
C VAL A 179 -9.18 -2.83 -0.50
N VAL A 180 -10.16 -2.40 0.29
CA VAL A 180 -9.93 -1.65 1.54
C VAL A 180 -9.11 -2.47 2.54
N ARG A 181 -9.41 -3.77 2.68
CA ARG A 181 -8.63 -4.68 3.53
C ARG A 181 -7.18 -4.79 3.09
N SER A 182 -6.94 -4.92 1.79
CA SER A 182 -5.58 -4.99 1.25
C SER A 182 -4.82 -3.69 1.52
N LEU A 183 -5.47 -2.52 1.46
CA LEU A 183 -4.84 -1.26 1.85
C LEU A 183 -4.48 -1.24 3.35
N LEU A 184 -5.38 -1.70 4.23
CA LEU A 184 -5.12 -1.83 5.67
C LEU A 184 -3.96 -2.78 5.98
N ALA A 185 -3.76 -3.82 5.17
CA ALA A 185 -2.67 -4.77 5.33
C ALA A 185 -1.32 -4.22 4.83
N GLN A 186 -1.31 -3.47 3.72
CA GLN A 186 -0.09 -2.92 3.12
C GLN A 186 0.47 -1.70 3.86
N LEU A 187 -0.40 -0.84 4.43
CA LEU A 187 0.05 0.37 5.13
C LEU A 187 1.04 0.09 6.28
N PRO A 188 0.80 -0.87 7.19
CA PRO A 188 1.73 -1.22 8.27
C PRO A 188 3.05 -1.82 7.82
N GLU A 189 3.14 -2.37 6.60
CA GLU A 189 4.40 -2.90 6.07
C GLU A 189 5.40 -1.78 5.76
N ALA A 190 4.89 -0.59 5.46
CA ALA A 190 5.70 0.61 5.23
C ALA A 190 6.15 1.26 6.54
N ASP A 191 5.26 1.31 7.53
CA ASP A 191 5.52 1.84 8.87
C ASP A 191 4.58 1.18 9.89
N GLY A 192 5.16 0.40 10.80
CA GLY A 192 4.42 -0.33 11.82
C GLY A 192 3.59 0.56 12.75
N SER A 193 3.97 1.82 12.94
CA SER A 193 3.21 2.78 13.76
C SER A 193 1.85 3.10 13.15
N LEU A 194 1.68 2.92 11.83
CA LEU A 194 0.40 3.13 11.18
C LEU A 194 -0.66 2.13 11.67
N TYR A 195 -0.27 0.99 12.23
CA TYR A 195 -1.23 -0.02 12.68
C TYR A 195 -1.91 0.28 14.02
N GLU A 196 -1.45 1.28 14.78
CA GLU A 196 -1.91 1.54 16.16
C GLU A 196 -3.43 1.72 16.31
N ASP A 197 -4.10 2.21 15.26
CA ASP A 197 -5.54 2.48 15.28
C ASP A 197 -6.41 1.26 14.95
N VAL A 198 -5.84 0.21 14.35
CA VAL A 198 -6.61 -0.95 13.87
C VAL A 198 -7.01 -1.89 15.01
N PRO A 199 -6.12 -2.30 15.94
CA PRO A 199 -6.51 -3.18 17.05
C PRO A 199 -7.57 -2.59 18.00
N PRO A 200 -7.56 -1.30 18.36
CA PRO A 200 -8.65 -0.70 19.13
C PRO A 200 -9.99 -0.78 18.39
N ALA A 201 -10.03 -0.41 17.10
CA ALA A 201 -11.25 -0.52 16.30
C ALA A 201 -11.74 -1.97 16.21
N PHE A 202 -10.84 -2.92 15.99
CA PHE A 202 -11.16 -4.35 15.97
C PHE A 202 -11.81 -4.81 17.27
N ARG A 203 -11.21 -4.45 18.42
CA ARG A 203 -11.75 -4.75 19.76
C ARG A 203 -13.15 -4.15 19.96
N ASP A 204 -13.37 -2.92 19.51
CA ASP A 204 -14.65 -2.24 19.65
C ASP A 204 -15.76 -2.95 18.86
N HIS A 205 -15.46 -3.47 17.67
CA HIS A 205 -16.38 -4.31 16.90
C HIS A 205 -16.61 -5.66 17.59
N GLU A 206 -15.56 -6.34 18.06
CA GLU A 206 -15.70 -7.60 18.81
C GLU A 206 -16.61 -7.44 20.04
N ALA A 207 -16.44 -6.33 20.79
CA ALA A 207 -17.27 -6.03 21.96
C ALA A 207 -18.76 -5.86 21.63
N ARG A 208 -19.07 -5.42 20.39
CA ARG A 208 -20.44 -5.33 19.86
C ARG A 208 -20.94 -6.61 19.19
N LYS A 209 -20.16 -7.70 19.23
CA LYS A 209 -20.42 -8.95 18.49
C LYS A 209 -20.52 -8.72 16.98
N ASP A 210 -19.71 -7.81 16.47
CA ASP A 210 -19.62 -7.44 15.07
C ASP A 210 -18.20 -7.71 14.54
N ASP A 211 -18.07 -7.91 13.23
CA ASP A 211 -16.80 -8.16 12.58
C ASP A 211 -16.37 -6.92 11.80
N LEU A 212 -15.38 -6.16 12.32
CA LEU A 212 -14.79 -4.99 11.63
C LEU A 212 -14.42 -5.32 10.17
N PHE A 213 -14.05 -6.58 9.95
CA PHE A 213 -13.51 -7.10 8.73
C PHE A 213 -14.59 -7.72 7.81
N SER A 214 -15.87 -7.49 8.08
CA SER A 214 -16.98 -7.89 7.22
C SER A 214 -17.26 -6.89 6.09
N ASN A 215 -18.06 -7.30 5.10
CA ASN A 215 -18.51 -6.46 4.00
C ASN A 215 -19.34 -5.25 4.49
N ASP A 216 -20.11 -5.44 5.56
CA ASP A 216 -20.99 -4.41 6.14
C ASP A 216 -20.18 -3.26 6.77
N ASN A 217 -18.92 -3.51 7.14
CA ASN A 217 -18.05 -2.56 7.81
C ASN A 217 -17.01 -1.90 6.88
N GLN A 218 -17.20 -1.96 5.56
CA GLN A 218 -16.29 -1.34 4.59
C GLN A 218 -16.07 0.17 4.80
N GLU A 219 -17.09 0.89 5.29
CA GLU A 219 -16.99 2.33 5.62
C GLU A 219 -16.07 2.57 6.82
N ALA A 220 -16.20 1.76 7.87
CA ALA A 220 -15.35 1.84 9.06
C ALA A 220 -13.88 1.53 8.69
N MET A 221 -13.67 0.48 7.89
CA MET A 221 -12.36 0.14 7.36
C MET A 221 -11.76 1.27 6.51
N TRP A 222 -12.56 1.90 5.65
CA TRP A 222 -12.09 3.05 4.86
C TRP A 222 -11.70 4.24 5.74
N GLY A 223 -12.45 4.50 6.81
CA GLY A 223 -12.08 5.51 7.81
C GLY A 223 -10.71 5.27 8.44
N LEU A 224 -10.39 4.01 8.75
CA LEU A 224 -9.05 3.62 9.23
C LEU A 224 -7.98 3.86 8.17
N VAL A 225 -8.21 3.48 6.92
CA VAL A 225 -7.28 3.75 5.80
C VAL A 225 -6.98 5.25 5.69
N VAL A 226 -8.01 6.10 5.69
CA VAL A 226 -7.85 7.56 5.61
C VAL A 226 -7.07 8.10 6.80
N LYS A 227 -7.38 7.63 8.03
CA LYS A 227 -6.66 8.03 9.24
C LYS A 227 -5.17 7.65 9.18
N MET A 228 -4.86 6.44 8.72
CA MET A 228 -3.49 5.96 8.54
C MET A 228 -2.76 6.76 7.45
N LEU A 229 -3.38 6.96 6.29
CA LEU A 229 -2.84 7.82 5.23
C LEU A 229 -2.55 9.23 5.74
N GLY A 230 -3.40 9.78 6.62
CA GLY A 230 -3.20 11.07 7.29
C GLY A 230 -1.90 11.17 8.10
N ARG A 231 -1.36 10.04 8.57
CA ARG A 231 -0.12 9.97 9.37
C ARG A 231 1.13 9.65 8.55
N VAL A 232 0.99 9.14 7.33
CA VAL A 232 2.13 8.92 6.42
C VAL A 232 2.79 10.27 6.16
N LYS A 233 4.13 10.35 6.21
CA LYS A 233 4.91 11.59 6.03
C LYS A 233 5.65 11.68 4.69
N TRP A 234 5.59 10.63 3.89
CA TRP A 234 6.23 10.55 2.58
C TRP A 234 5.18 10.36 1.49
N GLN A 235 5.65 10.38 0.25
CA GLN A 235 4.79 10.23 -0.91
C GLN A 235 4.09 8.86 -0.92
N VAL A 236 2.78 8.88 -1.17
CA VAL A 236 1.96 7.68 -1.32
C VAL A 236 1.44 7.60 -2.74
N TYR A 237 1.55 6.41 -3.32
CA TYR A 237 0.92 6.00 -4.55
C TYR A 237 -0.08 4.88 -4.27
N LEU A 238 -1.21 4.89 -4.97
CA LEU A 238 -2.12 3.75 -5.04
C LEU A 238 -2.27 3.35 -6.51
N VAL A 239 -1.93 2.11 -6.85
CA VAL A 239 -2.13 1.51 -8.18
C VAL A 239 -3.24 0.46 -8.07
N LEU A 240 -4.39 0.75 -8.66
CA LEU A 240 -5.52 -0.18 -8.75
C LEU A 240 -5.66 -0.66 -10.19
N ASP A 241 -5.33 -1.93 -10.44
CA ASP A 241 -5.46 -2.59 -11.74
C ASP A 241 -6.85 -3.22 -11.88
N GLY A 242 -7.45 -3.09 -13.07
CA GLY A 242 -8.74 -3.65 -13.45
C GLY A 242 -9.95 -3.19 -12.63
N PRO A 243 -10.11 -1.92 -12.16
CA PRO A 243 -11.29 -1.54 -11.40
C PRO A 243 -12.61 -1.76 -12.18
N ASP A 244 -12.56 -1.79 -13.53
CA ASP A 244 -13.66 -2.21 -14.40
C ASP A 244 -14.05 -3.70 -14.26
N GLU A 245 -13.21 -4.50 -13.59
CA GLU A 245 -13.46 -5.91 -13.26
C GLU A 245 -14.14 -6.12 -11.91
N CYS A 246 -14.37 -5.04 -11.17
CA CYS A 246 -15.06 -5.06 -9.91
C CYS A 246 -16.59 -4.87 -10.11
N GLU A 247 -17.42 -5.29 -9.15
CA GLU A 247 -18.88 -5.17 -9.23
C GLU A 247 -19.33 -3.70 -9.30
N ASP A 248 -20.47 -3.40 -9.93
CA ASP A 248 -20.97 -2.02 -10.08
C ASP A 248 -21.05 -1.25 -8.74
N ALA A 249 -21.53 -1.91 -7.68
CA ALA A 249 -21.59 -1.31 -6.34
C ALA A 249 -20.19 -1.01 -5.78
N SER A 250 -19.23 -1.90 -6.03
CA SER A 250 -17.83 -1.77 -5.62
C SER A 250 -17.13 -0.66 -6.39
N ILE A 251 -17.35 -0.58 -7.71
CA ILE A 251 -16.88 0.51 -8.57
C ILE A 251 -17.39 1.85 -8.04
N ASN A 252 -18.69 1.96 -7.78
CA ASN A 252 -19.30 3.19 -7.29
C ASN A 252 -18.73 3.59 -5.92
N PHE A 253 -18.58 2.64 -5.00
CA PHE A 253 -17.95 2.90 -3.70
C PHE A 253 -16.53 3.45 -3.86
N LEU A 254 -15.67 2.75 -4.61
CA LEU A 254 -14.27 3.15 -4.81
C LEU A 254 -14.17 4.52 -5.48
N GLN A 255 -15.00 4.78 -6.48
CA GLN A 255 -15.04 6.08 -7.15
C GLN A 255 -15.37 7.22 -6.18
N ILE A 256 -16.43 7.08 -5.37
CA ILE A 256 -16.81 8.09 -4.37
C ILE A 256 -15.68 8.32 -3.37
N LYS A 257 -15.08 7.24 -2.85
CA LYS A 257 -14.02 7.32 -1.84
C LYS A 257 -12.75 7.98 -2.35
N LEU A 258 -12.32 7.64 -3.56
CA LEU A 258 -11.12 8.21 -4.18
C LEU A 258 -11.33 9.68 -4.56
N GLN A 259 -12.53 10.06 -5.02
CA GLN A 259 -12.90 11.46 -5.24
C GLN A 259 -12.89 12.28 -3.95
N HIS A 260 -13.42 11.73 -2.85
CA HIS A 260 -13.38 12.41 -1.55
C HIS A 260 -11.95 12.59 -1.04
N LEU A 261 -11.11 11.54 -1.18
CA LEU A 261 -9.71 11.59 -0.80
C LEU A 261 -8.96 12.69 -1.57
N TYR A 262 -9.25 12.85 -2.85
CA TYR A 262 -8.73 13.95 -3.69
C TYR A 262 -9.20 15.33 -3.20
N SER A 263 -10.51 15.50 -2.95
CA SER A 263 -11.10 16.80 -2.60
C SER A 263 -10.74 17.31 -1.19
N THR A 264 -10.39 16.42 -0.28
CA THR A 264 -10.07 16.76 1.11
C THR A 264 -8.63 17.26 1.24
N VAL A 265 -7.72 16.77 0.39
CA VAL A 265 -6.31 17.17 0.40
C VAL A 265 -6.11 18.53 -0.30
N THR A 266 -6.94 18.86 -1.29
CA THR A 266 -6.89 20.16 -2.02
C THR A 266 -7.41 21.36 -1.22
N LYS A 267 -8.02 21.15 -0.05
CA LYS A 267 -8.56 22.23 0.83
C LYS A 267 -7.71 22.51 2.08
N ALA A 268 -6.61 21.78 2.29
CA ALA A 268 -5.68 21.96 3.40
C ALA A 268 -4.40 22.64 2.93
#